data_AF-A0A4U9RHV6-F1
#
_entry.id   AF-A0A4U9RHV6-F1
#
_cell.length_a   1.000
_cell.length_b   1.000
_cell.length_c   1.000
_cell.angle_alpha   90.00
_cell.angle_beta   90.00
_cell.angle_gamma   90.00
#
_symmetry.space_group_name_H-M   'P 1'
#
loop_
_entity.id
_entity.type
_entity.pdbx_description
1 polymer ?
#
loop_
_entity_poly.entity_id
_entity_poly.type
_entity_poly.pdbx_seq_one_letter_code
_entity_poly.pdbx_strand_id
1 'polypeptide(L)'
;MIKIVKKLVDNFYKIPILFTFGISFCISLLCYTILTIIGQTSISGLIKSSLLGTLFALPITLTLENLIFFILNPKHDNNSSAQKKIEVFGLCLGILYSTFLFNFLEVKFADWNIQLSNQQIHSPIFLKTMPTIITMLLISSIGYIYCRFIDLKNQPPLATVLGIAAMYLGIILSTTWCIQIWSHSILLILLPVNYIIIILKTVRCLIYQKSKIIENEMKFDCNGEFSKLDKIISNSSNWPWLGVVVMLPLLGVIIIILILFGQKPDSIIKAWTETADWTFSQKIAPQNIYYDQHYLCTVAAGGHKEVVKPIREGKRHGHKVLVNRQLCIANAFEQILEERAPKLHAFIRGIYDKYGYPIATKIKSPYIADMIYFLMKPLEWIFLIVLYLVDTKPENRIAIQYPHTDIPKF
;
A
#
# COMPACT_ATOMS: atom_id res chain seq x y z
N MET A 1 10.78 -41.33 5.89
CA MET A 1 10.87 -39.86 6.01
C MET A 1 11.81 -39.24 4.96
N ILE A 2 13.09 -39.64 4.90
CA ILE A 2 14.10 -39.07 3.96
C ILE A 2 13.71 -39.20 2.48
N LYS A 3 13.14 -40.34 2.04
CA LYS A 3 12.67 -40.52 0.66
C LYS A 3 11.52 -39.59 0.26
N ILE A 4 10.63 -39.25 1.20
CA ILE A 4 9.48 -38.38 0.97
C ILE A 4 9.95 -36.93 0.82
N VAL A 5 10.83 -36.48 1.72
CA VAL A 5 11.43 -35.14 1.67
C VAL A 5 12.19 -34.95 0.35
N LYS A 6 13.00 -35.94 -0.06
CA LYS A 6 13.73 -35.87 -1.33
C LYS A 6 12.78 -35.73 -2.53
N LYS A 7 11.70 -36.53 -2.56
CA LYS A 7 10.68 -36.46 -3.62
C LYS A 7 9.96 -35.11 -3.66
N LEU A 8 9.68 -34.50 -2.50
CA LEU A 8 9.07 -33.17 -2.42
C LEU A 8 10.00 -32.08 -2.96
N VAL A 9 11.29 -32.15 -2.61
CA VAL A 9 12.31 -31.23 -3.13
C VAL A 9 12.45 -31.38 -4.66
N ASP A 10 12.47 -32.60 -5.17
CA ASP A 10 12.56 -32.85 -6.62
C ASP A 10 11.32 -32.31 -7.36
N ASN A 11 10.13 -32.44 -6.77
CA ASN A 11 8.89 -31.89 -7.33
C ASN A 11 8.90 -30.35 -7.35
N PHE A 12 9.40 -29.71 -6.29
CA PHE A 12 9.56 -28.26 -6.26
C PHE A 12 10.45 -27.77 -7.41
N TYR A 13 11.59 -28.41 -7.64
CA TYR A 13 12.50 -28.00 -8.72
C TYR A 13 11.93 -28.20 -10.13
N LYS A 14 10.95 -29.10 -10.31
CA LYS A 14 10.25 -29.30 -11.60
C LYS A 14 9.18 -28.25 -11.84
N ILE A 15 8.32 -28.00 -10.86
CA ILE A 15 7.15 -27.10 -11.01
C ILE A 15 7.02 -26.19 -9.77
N PRO A 16 7.92 -25.21 -9.60
CA PRO A 16 8.06 -24.47 -8.35
C PRO A 16 6.83 -23.63 -8.03
N ILE A 17 6.30 -22.88 -9.00
CA ILE A 17 5.15 -21.99 -8.77
C ILE A 17 3.91 -22.79 -8.34
N LEU A 18 3.59 -23.88 -9.03
CA LEU A 18 2.45 -24.74 -8.67
C LEU A 18 2.63 -25.36 -7.28
N PHE A 19 3.87 -25.72 -6.93
CA PHE A 19 4.21 -26.24 -5.62
C PHE A 19 3.96 -25.20 -4.51
N THR A 20 4.38 -23.95 -4.72
CA THR A 20 4.11 -22.84 -3.79
C THR A 20 2.61 -22.60 -3.61
N PHE A 21 1.82 -22.63 -4.69
CA PHE A 21 0.35 -22.57 -4.62
C PHE A 21 -0.22 -23.74 -3.82
N GLY A 22 0.28 -24.96 -4.04
CA GLY A 22 -0.12 -26.16 -3.30
C GLY A 22 0.14 -26.04 -1.79
N ILE A 23 1.33 -25.57 -1.39
CA ILE A 23 1.65 -25.32 0.02
C ILE A 23 0.72 -24.26 0.61
N SER A 24 0.51 -23.16 -0.11
CA SER A 24 -0.37 -22.06 0.33
C SER A 24 -1.81 -22.54 0.53
N PHE A 25 -2.30 -23.42 -0.36
CA PHE A 25 -3.59 -24.07 -0.22
C PHE A 25 -3.65 -24.99 1.01
N CYS A 26 -2.64 -25.83 1.22
CA CYS A 26 -2.59 -26.70 2.40
C CYS A 26 -2.57 -25.91 3.72
N ILE A 27 -1.83 -24.80 3.80
CA ILE A 27 -1.80 -23.92 4.97
C ILE A 27 -3.17 -23.28 5.20
N SER A 28 -3.79 -22.75 4.14
CA SER A 28 -5.12 -22.17 4.21
C SER A 28 -6.16 -23.20 4.67
N LEU A 29 -6.14 -24.40 4.07
CA LEU A 29 -7.03 -25.50 4.43
C LEU A 29 -6.90 -25.87 5.91
N LEU A 30 -5.66 -26.03 6.40
CA LEU A 30 -5.39 -26.37 7.79
C LEU A 30 -5.88 -25.28 8.75
N CYS A 31 -5.69 -24.01 8.40
CA CYS A 31 -6.18 -22.89 9.19
C CYS A 31 -7.71 -22.88 9.28
N TYR A 32 -8.41 -23.03 8.14
CA TYR A 32 -9.87 -23.08 8.12
C TYR A 32 -10.44 -24.33 8.79
N THR A 33 -9.76 -25.49 8.73
CA THR A 33 -10.19 -26.66 9.50
C THR A 33 -10.13 -26.39 11.01
N ILE A 34 -9.08 -25.70 11.48
CA ILE A 34 -8.98 -25.32 12.90
C ILE A 34 -10.10 -24.36 13.28
N LEU A 35 -10.40 -23.36 12.43
CA LEU A 35 -11.51 -22.42 12.67
C LEU A 35 -12.88 -23.12 12.70
N THR A 36 -13.09 -24.14 11.86
CA THR A 36 -14.33 -24.94 11.90
C THR A 36 -14.43 -25.76 13.18
N ILE A 37 -13.31 -26.32 13.68
CA ILE A 37 -13.27 -27.09 14.94
C ILE A 37 -13.59 -26.19 16.14
N ILE A 38 -13.12 -24.94 16.12
CA ILE A 38 -13.39 -23.92 17.15
C ILE A 38 -14.82 -23.36 17.04
N GLY A 39 -15.58 -23.75 16.01
CA GLY A 39 -16.98 -23.32 15.82
C GLY A 39 -17.15 -21.93 15.21
N GLN A 40 -16.08 -21.32 14.66
CA GLN A 40 -16.16 -20.00 14.05
C GLN A 40 -16.65 -20.02 12.60
N THR A 41 -16.54 -21.14 11.90
CA THR A 41 -16.89 -21.26 10.48
C THR A 41 -17.68 -22.54 10.19
N SER A 42 -18.57 -22.51 9.20
CA SER A 42 -19.36 -23.68 8.80
C SER A 42 -18.56 -24.66 7.93
N ILE A 43 -18.84 -25.95 8.09
CA ILE A 43 -18.21 -27.04 7.31
C ILE A 43 -18.55 -26.91 5.82
N SER A 44 -19.77 -26.46 5.49
CA SER A 44 -20.25 -26.32 4.11
C SER A 44 -19.44 -25.34 3.26
N GLY A 45 -18.71 -24.42 3.90
CA GLY A 45 -17.87 -23.41 3.23
C GLY A 45 -16.38 -23.70 3.22
N LEU A 46 -15.91 -24.85 3.74
CA LEU A 46 -14.48 -25.08 4.00
C LEU A 46 -13.62 -24.96 2.74
N ILE A 47 -14.01 -25.59 1.63
CA ILE A 47 -13.20 -25.57 0.40
C ILE A 47 -13.16 -24.16 -0.20
N LYS A 48 -14.31 -23.47 -0.23
CA LYS A 48 -14.42 -22.11 -0.79
C LYS A 48 -13.61 -21.10 0.03
N SER A 49 -13.71 -21.18 1.35
CA SER A 49 -12.92 -20.34 2.26
C SER A 49 -11.44 -20.64 2.16
N SER A 50 -11.05 -21.90 2.06
CA SER A 50 -9.65 -22.32 1.87
C SER A 50 -9.08 -21.79 0.55
N LEU A 51 -9.85 -21.85 -0.54
CA LEU A 51 -9.47 -21.26 -1.83
C LEU A 51 -9.24 -19.76 -1.71
N LEU A 52 -10.13 -19.02 -1.06
CA LEU A 52 -9.95 -17.57 -0.86
C LEU A 52 -8.74 -17.27 0.04
N GLY A 53 -8.57 -18.04 1.12
CA GLY A 53 -7.45 -17.89 2.04
C GLY A 53 -6.08 -18.14 1.43
N THR A 54 -6.02 -18.87 0.30
CA THR A 54 -4.75 -19.05 -0.43
C THR A 54 -4.16 -17.71 -0.87
N LEU A 55 -4.99 -16.73 -1.19
CA LEU A 55 -4.52 -15.40 -1.59
C LEU A 55 -3.77 -14.72 -0.44
N PHE A 56 -4.23 -14.89 0.80
CA PHE A 56 -3.55 -14.31 1.97
C PHE A 56 -2.34 -15.13 2.41
N ALA A 57 -2.39 -16.46 2.26
CA ALA A 57 -1.28 -17.35 2.63
C ALA A 57 -0.09 -17.23 1.66
N LEU A 58 -0.35 -16.94 0.38
CA LEU A 58 0.67 -17.03 -0.67
C LEU A 58 1.82 -16.01 -0.52
N PRO A 59 1.60 -14.72 -0.22
CA PRO A 59 2.71 -13.80 0.07
C PRO A 59 3.58 -14.27 1.24
N ILE A 60 2.99 -14.89 2.25
CA ILE A 60 3.69 -15.42 3.42
C ILE A 60 4.53 -16.64 3.02
N THR A 61 3.97 -17.58 2.25
CA THR A 61 4.70 -18.76 1.79
C THR A 61 5.89 -18.39 0.90
N LEU A 62 5.73 -17.46 -0.03
CA LEU A 62 6.83 -16.93 -0.84
C LEU A 62 7.93 -16.32 0.02
N THR A 63 7.55 -15.60 1.08
CA THR A 63 8.51 -15.00 2.02
C THR A 63 9.29 -16.07 2.77
N LEU A 64 8.61 -17.11 3.24
CA LEU A 64 9.25 -18.26 3.89
C LEU A 64 10.15 -19.03 2.93
N GLU A 65 9.72 -19.26 1.68
CA GLU A 65 10.54 -19.90 0.65
C GLU A 65 11.82 -19.10 0.36
N ASN A 66 11.71 -17.78 0.17
CA ASN A 66 12.87 -16.91 -0.03
C ASN A 66 13.82 -16.92 1.19
N LEU A 67 13.27 -16.92 2.40
CA LEU A 67 14.06 -17.04 3.63
C LEU A 67 14.77 -18.40 3.72
N ILE A 68 14.10 -19.50 3.38
CA ILE A 68 14.69 -20.83 3.33
C ILE A 68 15.83 -20.85 2.29
N PHE A 69 15.62 -20.32 1.09
CA PHE A 69 16.68 -20.24 0.07
C PHE A 69 17.84 -19.35 0.49
N PHE A 70 17.58 -18.32 1.29
CA PHE A 70 18.62 -17.51 1.92
C PHE A 70 19.37 -18.27 3.03
N ILE A 71 18.78 -19.23 3.73
CA ILE A 71 19.49 -19.99 4.78
C ILE A 71 20.27 -21.16 4.18
N LEU A 72 19.72 -21.83 3.16
CA LEU A 72 20.32 -23.00 2.53
C LEU A 72 21.72 -22.73 1.97
N ASN A 73 22.57 -23.77 1.99
CA ASN A 73 23.97 -23.66 1.61
C ASN A 73 24.12 -23.31 0.12
N PRO A 74 24.91 -22.27 -0.24
CA PRO A 74 25.17 -21.87 -1.63
C PRO A 74 25.68 -22.99 -2.55
N LYS A 75 26.27 -24.06 -1.98
CA LYS A 75 26.66 -25.31 -2.70
C LYS A 75 25.55 -25.87 -3.58
N HIS A 76 24.30 -25.73 -3.15
CA HIS A 76 23.14 -26.29 -3.85
C HIS A 76 22.49 -25.30 -4.83
N ASP A 77 22.91 -24.02 -4.85
CA ASP A 77 22.31 -22.97 -5.69
C ASP A 77 23.06 -22.76 -7.01
N ASN A 78 23.46 -23.85 -7.67
CA ASN A 78 24.33 -23.80 -8.87
C ASN A 78 23.59 -23.32 -10.14
N ASN A 79 22.72 -22.30 -10.04
CA ASN A 79 21.72 -21.82 -11.02
C ASN A 79 20.45 -22.66 -11.11
N SER A 80 19.79 -22.94 -9.99
CA SER A 80 18.46 -23.57 -10.06
C SER A 80 17.43 -22.61 -10.69
N SER A 81 17.06 -22.88 -11.94
CA SER A 81 16.04 -22.11 -12.68
C SER A 81 14.75 -21.94 -11.87
N ALA A 82 14.42 -22.93 -11.02
CA ALA A 82 13.27 -22.90 -10.14
C ALA A 82 13.29 -21.76 -9.12
N GLN A 83 14.42 -21.53 -8.43
CA GLN A 83 14.52 -20.46 -7.45
C GLN A 83 14.42 -19.08 -8.12
N LYS A 84 15.04 -18.89 -9.28
CA LYS A 84 14.90 -17.65 -10.06
C LYS A 84 13.44 -17.38 -10.46
N LYS A 85 12.70 -18.43 -10.85
CA LYS A 85 11.26 -18.31 -11.15
C LYS A 85 10.46 -17.88 -9.93
N ILE A 86 10.73 -18.43 -8.74
CA ILE A 86 10.06 -18.03 -7.50
C ILE A 86 10.40 -16.59 -7.10
N GLU A 87 11.68 -16.19 -7.21
CA GLU A 87 12.10 -14.81 -6.91
C GLU A 87 11.34 -13.81 -7.79
N VAL A 88 11.38 -13.99 -9.12
CA VAL A 88 10.70 -13.10 -10.07
C VAL A 88 9.18 -13.13 -9.88
N PHE A 89 8.61 -14.33 -9.74
CA PHE A 89 7.18 -14.50 -9.50
C PHE A 89 6.75 -13.76 -8.22
N GLY A 90 7.52 -13.90 -7.13
CA GLY A 90 7.22 -13.26 -5.86
C GLY A 90 7.34 -11.74 -5.89
N LEU A 91 8.32 -11.19 -6.63
CA LEU A 91 8.42 -9.74 -6.84
C LEU A 91 7.25 -9.20 -7.66
N CYS A 92 6.93 -9.84 -8.80
CA CYS A 92 5.80 -9.44 -9.65
C CYS A 92 4.47 -9.53 -8.89
N LEU A 93 4.25 -10.63 -8.18
CA LEU A 93 3.04 -10.82 -7.39
C LEU A 93 2.98 -9.85 -6.21
N GLY A 94 4.09 -9.60 -5.53
CA GLY A 94 4.15 -8.64 -4.42
C GLY A 94 3.80 -7.21 -4.85
N ILE A 95 4.17 -6.79 -6.06
CA ILE A 95 3.73 -5.50 -6.64
C ILE A 95 2.20 -5.49 -6.80
N LEU A 96 1.62 -6.54 -7.41
CA LEU A 96 0.17 -6.65 -7.57
C LEU A 96 -0.56 -6.62 -6.21
N TYR A 97 -0.09 -7.38 -5.23
CA TYR A 97 -0.66 -7.38 -3.88
C TYR A 97 -0.56 -6.02 -3.20
N SER A 98 0.57 -5.33 -3.35
CA SER A 98 0.75 -3.99 -2.78
C SER A 98 -0.23 -2.99 -3.38
N THR A 99 -0.46 -3.04 -4.71
CA THR A 99 -1.47 -2.17 -5.35
C THR A 99 -2.89 -2.47 -4.88
N PHE A 100 -3.24 -3.74 -4.69
CA PHE A 100 -4.54 -4.14 -4.15
C PHE A 100 -4.72 -3.69 -2.70
N LEU A 101 -3.70 -3.88 -1.86
CA LEU A 101 -3.71 -3.46 -0.46
C LEU A 101 -3.78 -1.94 -0.30
N PHE A 102 -3.11 -1.17 -1.15
CA PHE A 102 -3.24 0.29 -1.12
C PHE A 102 -4.65 0.75 -1.47
N ASN A 103 -5.31 0.10 -2.43
CA ASN A 103 -6.72 0.38 -2.71
C ASN A 103 -7.63 0.00 -1.54
N PHE A 104 -7.35 -1.12 -0.87
CA PHE A 104 -8.11 -1.56 0.31
C PHE A 104 -7.94 -0.61 1.51
N LEU A 105 -6.75 -0.04 1.70
CA LEU A 105 -6.47 0.97 2.73
C LEU A 105 -6.92 2.39 2.34
N GLU A 106 -7.65 2.55 1.24
CA GLU A 106 -8.09 3.83 0.69
C GLU A 106 -6.96 4.87 0.48
N VAL A 107 -5.73 4.41 0.22
CA VAL A 107 -4.59 5.29 -0.07
C VAL A 107 -4.82 5.98 -1.41
N LYS A 108 -4.79 7.32 -1.40
CA LYS A 108 -4.90 8.16 -2.58
C LYS A 108 -3.55 8.68 -3.01
N PHE A 109 -3.33 8.67 -4.32
CA PHE A 109 -2.13 9.21 -4.94
C PHE A 109 -2.22 10.75 -5.00
N ALA A 110 -2.12 11.36 -3.82
CA ALA A 110 -2.22 12.80 -3.60
C ALA A 110 -1.14 13.26 -2.62
N ASP A 111 -0.63 14.48 -2.83
CA ASP A 111 0.28 15.16 -1.92
C ASP A 111 -0.46 15.63 -0.67
N TRP A 112 0.28 15.76 0.44
CA TRP A 112 -0.23 16.10 1.77
C TRP A 112 -1.07 17.39 1.86
N ASN A 113 -0.94 18.30 0.90
CA ASN A 113 -1.61 19.60 0.90
C ASN A 113 -3.01 19.55 0.26
N ILE A 114 -3.42 18.42 -0.30
CA ILE A 114 -4.72 18.23 -0.92
C ILE A 114 -5.70 17.73 0.16
N GLN A 115 -6.91 18.28 0.18
CA GLN A 115 -7.95 17.80 1.09
C GLN A 115 -8.57 16.50 0.58
N LEU A 116 -8.47 15.43 1.39
CA LEU A 116 -9.06 14.13 1.08
C LEU A 116 -10.44 13.96 1.73
N SER A 117 -11.07 12.80 1.50
CA SER A 117 -12.39 12.50 2.03
C SER A 117 -12.46 11.21 2.83
N ASN A 118 -13.37 11.19 3.81
CA ASN A 118 -13.63 10.05 4.68
C ASN A 118 -12.36 9.49 5.34
N GLN A 119 -12.05 8.21 5.12
CA GLN A 119 -10.90 7.50 5.69
C GLN A 119 -9.71 7.44 4.73
N GLN A 120 -9.73 8.21 3.64
CA GLN A 120 -8.63 8.23 2.69
C GLN A 120 -7.34 8.75 3.31
N ILE A 121 -6.24 8.14 2.88
CA ILE A 121 -4.89 8.41 3.37
C ILE A 121 -4.05 8.95 2.22
N HIS A 122 -3.14 9.89 2.50
CA HIS A 122 -2.23 10.44 1.49
C HIS A 122 -1.20 9.43 1.01
N SER A 123 -0.54 9.75 -0.11
CA SER A 123 0.51 8.91 -0.66
C SER A 123 1.71 8.76 0.32
N PRO A 124 2.30 7.55 0.42
CA PRO A 124 3.43 7.29 1.32
C PRO A 124 4.76 7.92 0.86
N ILE A 125 4.82 8.37 -0.39
CA ILE A 125 5.95 9.10 -0.96
C ILE A 125 5.44 10.40 -1.55
N PHE A 126 6.17 11.49 -1.32
CA PHE A 126 5.90 12.77 -1.94
C PHE A 126 6.00 12.72 -3.47
N LEU A 127 4.92 13.07 -4.18
CA LEU A 127 4.76 12.75 -5.59
C LEU A 127 5.80 13.40 -6.49
N LYS A 128 6.24 14.62 -6.18
CA LYS A 128 7.26 15.34 -6.99
C LYS A 128 8.62 14.64 -6.98
N THR A 129 8.90 13.84 -5.96
CA THR A 129 10.17 13.11 -5.80
C THR A 129 10.10 11.66 -6.30
N MET A 130 8.94 11.24 -6.81
CA MET A 130 8.78 9.89 -7.38
C MET A 130 9.81 9.53 -8.44
N PRO A 131 10.23 10.43 -9.36
CA PRO A 131 11.29 10.11 -10.31
C PRO A 131 12.58 9.65 -9.62
N THR A 132 12.98 10.31 -8.53
CA THR A 132 14.17 9.92 -7.76
C THR A 132 14.07 8.49 -7.21
N ILE A 133 12.94 8.15 -6.60
CA ILE A 133 12.71 6.82 -6.01
C ILE A 133 12.64 5.74 -7.10
N ILE A 134 11.93 6.02 -8.19
CA ILE A 134 11.82 5.11 -9.34
C ILE A 134 13.20 4.86 -9.97
N THR A 135 14.00 5.90 -10.19
CA THR A 135 15.35 5.75 -10.73
C THR A 135 16.24 4.88 -9.84
N MET A 136 16.19 5.07 -8.52
CA MET A 136 16.93 4.22 -7.58
C MET A 136 16.47 2.75 -7.62
N LEU A 137 15.16 2.51 -7.67
CA LEU A 137 14.60 1.16 -7.80
C LEU A 137 15.03 0.50 -9.12
N LEU A 138 15.02 1.24 -10.22
CA LEU A 138 15.44 0.73 -11.53
C LEU A 138 16.92 0.37 -11.53
N ILE A 139 17.78 1.22 -10.99
CA ILE A 139 19.23 0.95 -10.90
C ILE A 139 19.50 -0.27 -10.03
N SER A 140 18.84 -0.38 -8.88
CA SER A 140 18.93 -1.57 -8.03
C SER A 140 18.43 -2.83 -8.74
N SER A 141 17.34 -2.73 -9.49
CA SER A 141 16.80 -3.84 -10.28
C SER A 141 17.75 -4.27 -11.40
N ILE A 142 18.39 -3.32 -12.09
CA ILE A 142 19.42 -3.60 -13.09
C ILE A 142 20.60 -4.32 -12.46
N GLY A 143 21.06 -3.87 -11.27
CA GLY A 143 22.12 -4.55 -10.52
C GLY A 143 21.75 -6.00 -10.18
N TYR A 144 20.53 -6.23 -9.68
CA TYR A 144 20.02 -7.59 -9.42
C TYR A 144 19.96 -8.43 -10.69
N ILE A 145 19.41 -7.90 -11.79
CA ILE A 145 19.30 -8.62 -13.06
C ILE A 145 20.69 -9.01 -13.56
N TYR A 146 21.63 -8.07 -13.55
CA TYR A 146 23.02 -8.28 -13.94
C TYR A 146 23.67 -9.40 -13.11
N CYS A 147 23.65 -9.29 -11.78
CA CYS A 147 24.30 -10.24 -10.89
C CYS A 147 23.65 -11.63 -10.91
N ARG A 148 22.32 -11.72 -11.08
CA ARG A 148 21.57 -12.97 -10.95
C ARG A 148 21.38 -13.73 -12.28
N PHE A 149 21.24 -13.03 -13.40
CA PHE A 149 20.86 -13.66 -14.68
C PHE A 149 22.00 -13.76 -15.69
N ILE A 150 23.03 -12.93 -15.59
CA ILE A 150 24.20 -13.05 -16.47
C ILE A 150 25.09 -14.18 -15.97
N ASP A 151 25.65 -14.95 -16.91
CA ASP A 151 26.56 -16.04 -16.58
C ASP A 151 27.80 -15.54 -15.85
N LEU A 152 28.16 -16.22 -14.76
CA LEU A 152 29.26 -15.85 -13.87
C LEU A 152 30.61 -15.73 -14.59
N LYS A 153 30.82 -16.48 -15.68
CA LYS A 153 32.03 -16.42 -16.50
C LYS A 153 32.15 -15.09 -17.26
N ASN A 154 31.02 -14.49 -17.63
CA ASN A 154 30.95 -13.27 -18.43
C ASN A 154 30.83 -12.00 -17.57
N GLN A 155 30.96 -12.14 -16.24
CA GLN A 155 30.83 -11.04 -15.30
C GLN A 155 32.23 -10.51 -14.89
N PRO A 156 32.69 -9.36 -15.43
CA PRO A 156 33.93 -8.73 -15.00
C PRO A 156 33.83 -8.19 -13.55
N PRO A 157 34.93 -8.23 -12.77
CA PRO A 157 34.92 -7.85 -11.35
C PRO A 157 34.44 -6.43 -11.04
N LEU A 158 34.73 -5.44 -11.89
CA LEU A 158 34.29 -4.06 -11.64
C LEU A 158 32.77 -3.92 -11.79
N ALA A 159 32.20 -4.55 -12.83
CA ALA A 159 30.77 -4.51 -13.06
C ALA A 159 29.99 -5.30 -12.00
N THR A 160 30.54 -6.38 -11.45
CA THR A 160 29.93 -7.08 -10.31
C THR A 160 29.91 -6.22 -9.05
N VAL A 161 31.01 -5.52 -8.74
CA VAL A 161 31.05 -4.58 -7.61
C VAL A 161 30.04 -3.44 -7.79
N LEU A 162 29.93 -2.87 -8.99
CA LEU A 162 28.90 -1.86 -9.31
C LEU A 162 27.47 -2.42 -9.19
N GLY A 163 27.24 -3.66 -9.64
CA GLY A 163 25.95 -4.34 -9.50
C GLY A 163 25.57 -4.56 -8.02
N ILE A 164 26.52 -4.99 -7.19
CA ILE A 164 26.32 -5.14 -5.73
C ILE A 164 26.04 -3.77 -5.09
N ALA A 165 26.79 -2.73 -5.45
CA ALA A 165 26.57 -1.37 -4.96
C ALA A 165 25.16 -0.86 -5.31
N ALA A 166 24.70 -1.09 -6.54
CA ALA A 166 23.34 -0.76 -6.98
C ALA A 166 22.28 -1.51 -6.16
N MET A 167 22.47 -2.81 -5.91
CA MET A 167 21.55 -3.61 -5.08
C MET A 167 21.51 -3.12 -3.63
N TYR A 168 22.62 -2.65 -3.06
CA TYR A 168 22.64 -2.09 -1.71
C TYR A 168 21.85 -0.79 -1.57
N LEU A 169 21.82 0.06 -2.62
CA LEU A 169 20.88 1.19 -2.66
C LEU A 169 19.43 0.71 -2.54
N GLY A 170 19.09 -0.41 -3.20
CA GLY A 170 17.78 -1.05 -3.07
C GLY A 170 17.47 -1.58 -1.67
N ILE A 171 18.46 -2.11 -0.94
CA ILE A 171 18.27 -2.52 0.46
C ILE A 171 17.92 -1.31 1.31
N ILE A 172 18.68 -0.22 1.19
CA ILE A 172 18.44 1.02 1.96
C ILE A 172 17.04 1.53 1.67
N LEU A 173 16.68 1.64 0.40
CA LEU A 173 15.37 2.11 -0.03
C LEU A 173 14.21 1.23 0.44
N SER A 174 14.40 -0.09 0.42
CA SER A 174 13.40 -1.05 0.91
C SER A 174 13.25 -0.98 2.42
N THR A 175 14.35 -0.75 3.14
CA THR A 175 14.34 -0.58 4.59
C THR A 175 13.62 0.70 4.99
N THR A 176 13.89 1.83 4.32
CA THR A 176 13.16 3.07 4.56
C THR A 176 11.68 2.93 4.24
N TRP A 177 11.34 2.22 3.15
CA TRP A 177 9.96 1.93 2.80
C TRP A 177 9.26 1.07 3.87
N CYS A 178 9.90 0.01 4.39
CA CYS A 178 9.35 -0.79 5.49
C CYS A 178 9.00 0.05 6.72
N ILE A 179 9.88 0.97 7.11
CA ILE A 179 9.65 1.84 8.27
C ILE A 179 8.52 2.83 7.97
N GLN A 180 8.49 3.42 6.76
CA GLN A 180 7.47 4.38 6.35
C GLN A 180 6.05 3.83 6.48
N ILE A 181 5.83 2.57 6.07
CA ILE A 181 4.49 1.95 6.05
C ILE A 181 4.18 1.09 7.29
N TRP A 182 5.10 1.02 8.26
CA TRP A 182 5.07 0.09 9.40
C TRP A 182 3.74 0.10 10.17
N SER A 183 3.15 1.28 10.37
CA SER A 183 1.95 1.47 11.17
C SER A 183 0.65 0.92 10.55
N HIS A 184 0.62 0.62 9.25
CA HIS A 184 -0.63 0.37 8.53
C HIS A 184 -0.91 -1.11 8.27
N SER A 185 0.07 -1.87 7.75
CA SER A 185 -0.15 -3.29 7.44
C SER A 185 1.15 -4.07 7.31
N ILE A 186 1.21 -5.21 8.02
CA ILE A 186 2.32 -6.16 7.94
C ILE A 186 2.44 -6.76 6.53
N LEU A 187 1.32 -6.93 5.81
CA LEU A 187 1.32 -7.52 4.46
C LEU A 187 2.02 -6.64 3.43
N LEU A 188 1.92 -5.31 3.56
CA LEU A 188 2.63 -4.37 2.68
C LEU A 188 4.15 -4.44 2.84
N ILE A 189 4.62 -4.89 4.02
CA ILE A 189 6.05 -5.02 4.34
C ILE A 189 6.65 -6.27 3.69
N LEU A 190 5.84 -7.26 3.27
CA LEU A 190 6.35 -8.50 2.71
C LEU A 190 7.12 -8.32 1.40
N LEU A 191 6.69 -7.44 0.50
CA LEU A 191 7.39 -7.16 -0.75
C LEU A 191 8.81 -6.59 -0.53
N PRO A 192 9.00 -5.46 0.19
CA PRO A 192 10.33 -4.89 0.42
C PRO A 192 11.23 -5.84 1.23
N VAL A 193 10.69 -6.59 2.19
CA VAL A 193 11.45 -7.60 2.94
C VAL A 193 11.92 -8.73 2.02
N ASN A 194 11.05 -9.23 1.14
CA ASN A 194 11.44 -10.23 0.15
C ASN A 194 12.56 -9.72 -0.75
N TYR A 195 12.47 -8.48 -1.22
CA TYR A 195 13.51 -7.90 -2.06
C TYR A 195 14.86 -7.83 -1.33
N ILE A 196 14.88 -7.44 -0.06
CA ILE A 196 16.10 -7.45 0.78
C ILE A 196 16.67 -8.88 0.90
N ILE A 197 15.84 -9.87 1.21
CA ILE A 197 16.25 -11.27 1.35
C ILE A 197 16.86 -11.78 0.03
N ILE A 198 16.22 -11.48 -1.11
CA ILE A 198 16.68 -11.87 -2.44
C ILE A 198 18.04 -11.24 -2.75
N ILE A 199 18.23 -9.95 -2.43
CA ILE A 199 19.51 -9.26 -2.63
C ILE A 199 20.61 -9.94 -1.79
N LEU A 200 20.38 -10.10 -0.48
CA LEU A 200 21.38 -10.68 0.43
C LEU A 200 21.75 -12.11 0.01
N LYS A 201 20.76 -12.90 -0.39
CA LYS A 201 20.99 -14.23 -0.97
C LYS A 201 21.85 -14.15 -2.22
N THR A 202 21.49 -13.27 -3.16
CA THR A 202 22.18 -13.15 -4.45
C THR A 202 23.64 -12.78 -4.26
N VAL A 203 23.94 -11.80 -3.41
CA VAL A 203 25.31 -11.39 -3.08
C VAL A 203 26.09 -12.57 -2.48
N ARG A 204 25.51 -13.26 -1.49
CA ARG A 204 26.15 -14.42 -0.85
C ARG A 204 26.44 -15.56 -1.83
N CYS A 205 25.48 -15.91 -2.67
CA CYS A 205 25.65 -16.99 -3.67
C CYS A 205 26.69 -16.60 -4.74
N LEU A 206 26.68 -15.35 -5.18
CA LEU A 206 27.61 -14.83 -6.18
C LEU A 206 29.07 -14.89 -5.70
N ILE A 207 29.35 -14.47 -4.47
CA ILE A 207 30.70 -14.55 -3.87
C ILE A 207 31.16 -16.01 -3.77
N TYR A 208 30.28 -16.89 -3.28
CA TYR A 208 30.62 -18.30 -3.11
C TYR A 208 30.94 -18.99 -4.44
N GLN A 209 30.19 -18.69 -5.50
CA GLN A 209 30.41 -19.31 -6.80
C GLN A 209 31.63 -18.71 -7.50
N LYS A 210 31.81 -17.39 -7.43
CA LYS A 210 32.95 -16.75 -8.09
C LYS A 210 34.28 -17.07 -7.40
N SER A 211 34.32 -17.15 -6.07
CA SER A 211 35.52 -17.56 -5.34
C SER A 211 36.04 -18.92 -5.79
N LYS A 212 35.13 -19.89 -6.03
CA LYS A 212 35.50 -21.20 -6.61
C LYS A 212 36.02 -21.14 -8.03
N ILE A 213 35.43 -20.29 -8.88
CA ILE A 213 35.88 -20.12 -10.27
C ILE A 213 37.29 -19.53 -10.28
N ILE A 214 37.52 -18.47 -9.48
CA ILE A 214 38.81 -17.81 -9.36
C ILE A 214 39.87 -18.76 -8.78
N GLU A 215 39.53 -19.55 -7.75
CA GLU A 215 40.46 -20.55 -7.19
C GLU A 215 40.86 -21.61 -8.21
N ASN A 216 39.94 -22.00 -9.11
CA ASN A 216 40.25 -22.93 -10.18
C ASN A 216 41.11 -22.28 -11.26
N GLU A 217 40.84 -21.04 -11.67
CA GLU A 217 41.61 -20.30 -12.68
C GLU A 217 43.03 -19.94 -12.20
N MET A 218 43.19 -19.52 -10.94
CA MET A 218 44.50 -19.22 -10.34
C MET A 218 45.42 -20.44 -10.20
N LYS A 219 44.88 -21.66 -10.23
CA LYS A 219 45.72 -22.89 -10.30
C LYS A 219 46.39 -23.07 -11.66
N PHE A 220 45.93 -22.35 -12.70
CA PHE A 220 46.43 -22.47 -14.07
C PHE A 220 47.28 -21.29 -14.55
N ASP A 221 47.12 -20.09 -13.97
CA ASP A 221 47.82 -18.86 -14.40
C ASP A 221 48.69 -18.26 -13.27
N CYS A 222 50.03 -18.33 -13.42
CA CYS A 222 50.99 -17.87 -12.41
C CYS A 222 51.91 -16.69 -12.82
N ASN A 223 51.74 -16.05 -13.99
CA ASN A 223 52.82 -15.23 -14.58
C ASN A 223 52.52 -13.72 -14.79
N GLY A 224 51.64 -13.08 -14.01
CA GLY A 224 51.31 -11.64 -14.17
C GLY A 224 51.64 -10.76 -12.96
N GLU A 225 52.40 -9.67 -13.16
CA GLU A 225 52.56 -8.60 -12.17
C GLU A 225 51.30 -7.72 -12.12
N PHE A 226 50.35 -8.05 -11.24
CA PHE A 226 49.14 -7.24 -11.05
C PHE A 226 49.40 -6.03 -10.13
N SER A 227 48.78 -4.89 -10.46
CA SER A 227 48.72 -3.71 -9.58
C SER A 227 47.98 -4.04 -8.27
N LYS A 228 48.22 -3.26 -7.20
CA LYS A 228 47.58 -3.50 -5.89
C LYS A 228 46.04 -3.43 -5.96
N LEU A 229 45.48 -2.56 -6.81
CA LEU A 229 44.04 -2.42 -6.98
C LEU A 229 43.43 -3.62 -7.70
N ASP A 230 44.12 -4.12 -8.74
CA ASP A 230 43.67 -5.30 -9.47
C ASP A 230 43.64 -6.54 -8.56
N LYS A 231 44.61 -6.67 -7.65
CA LYS A 231 44.62 -7.75 -6.63
C LYS A 231 43.45 -7.65 -5.65
N ILE A 232 43.07 -6.43 -5.26
CA ILE A 232 41.94 -6.21 -4.34
C ILE A 232 40.61 -6.53 -5.03
N ILE A 233 40.43 -6.06 -6.26
CA ILE A 233 39.20 -6.23 -7.05
C ILE A 233 39.05 -7.66 -7.57
N SER A 234 40.14 -8.33 -7.95
CA SER A 234 40.08 -9.72 -8.41
C SER A 234 39.72 -10.72 -7.31
N ASN A 235 39.93 -10.36 -6.03
CA ASN A 235 39.50 -11.19 -4.92
C ASN A 235 37.99 -11.02 -4.63
N SER A 236 37.19 -12.04 -4.98
CA SER A 236 35.73 -12.01 -4.80
C SER A 236 35.25 -11.87 -3.34
N SER A 237 36.05 -12.27 -2.35
CA SER A 237 35.72 -12.04 -0.93
C SER A 237 35.65 -10.56 -0.56
N ASN A 238 36.28 -9.68 -1.36
CA ASN A 238 36.27 -8.25 -1.12
C ASN A 238 35.02 -7.55 -1.69
N TRP A 239 34.29 -8.19 -2.61
CA TRP A 239 33.22 -7.54 -3.36
C TRP A 239 32.08 -6.96 -2.49
N PRO A 240 31.65 -7.57 -1.37
CA PRO A 240 30.63 -6.98 -0.51
C PRO A 240 31.06 -5.63 0.08
N TRP A 241 32.24 -5.57 0.69
CA TRP A 241 32.69 -4.33 1.31
C TRP A 241 33.03 -3.27 0.26
N LEU A 242 33.60 -3.68 -0.89
CA LEU A 242 33.79 -2.79 -2.04
C LEU A 242 32.45 -2.24 -2.53
N GLY A 243 31.42 -3.06 -2.58
CA GLY A 243 30.05 -2.64 -2.91
C GLY A 243 29.55 -1.53 -1.98
N VAL A 244 29.77 -1.65 -0.67
CA VAL A 244 29.42 -0.59 0.31
C VAL A 244 30.18 0.71 0.04
N VAL A 245 31.49 0.62 -0.25
CA VAL A 245 32.31 1.80 -0.54
C VAL A 245 31.89 2.48 -1.84
N VAL A 246 31.65 1.71 -2.90
CA VAL A 246 31.30 2.21 -4.24
C VAL A 246 29.85 2.72 -4.31
N MET A 247 28.98 2.26 -3.41
CA MET A 247 27.59 2.70 -3.33
C MET A 247 27.44 4.22 -3.15
N LEU A 248 28.31 4.85 -2.34
CA LEU A 248 28.25 6.30 -2.10
C LEU A 248 28.63 7.14 -3.35
N PRO A 249 29.76 6.88 -4.04
CA PRO A 249 30.04 7.48 -5.34
C PRO A 249 28.93 7.24 -6.37
N LEU A 250 28.39 6.02 -6.44
CA LEU A 250 27.29 5.70 -7.34
C LEU A 250 26.06 6.55 -7.04
N LEU A 251 25.70 6.70 -5.76
CA LEU A 251 24.60 7.57 -5.33
C LEU A 251 24.84 9.03 -5.75
N GLY A 252 26.07 9.54 -5.60
CA GLY A 252 26.46 10.87 -6.05
C GLY A 252 26.23 11.08 -7.55
N VAL A 253 26.63 10.11 -8.38
CA VAL A 253 26.39 10.13 -9.83
C VAL A 253 24.88 10.14 -10.14
N ILE A 254 24.10 9.32 -9.45
CA ILE A 254 22.63 9.27 -9.61
C ILE A 254 22.01 10.63 -9.26
N ILE A 255 22.43 11.24 -8.16
CA ILE A 255 21.93 12.55 -7.74
C ILE A 255 22.29 13.62 -8.78
N ILE A 256 23.53 13.64 -9.29
CA ILE A 256 23.94 14.59 -10.35
C ILE A 256 23.03 14.43 -11.57
N ILE A 257 22.80 13.19 -12.03
CA ILE A 257 21.91 12.92 -13.18
C ILE A 257 20.49 13.44 -12.89
N LEU A 258 19.94 13.14 -11.71
CA LEU A 258 18.60 13.58 -11.34
C LEU A 258 18.48 15.11 -11.26
N ILE A 259 19.51 15.81 -10.80
CA ILE A 259 19.58 17.28 -10.79
C ILE A 259 19.54 17.83 -12.21
N LEU A 260 20.24 17.19 -13.17
CA LEU A 260 20.16 17.57 -14.59
C LEU A 260 18.75 17.40 -15.16
N PHE A 261 17.95 16.47 -14.63
CA PHE A 261 16.52 16.30 -14.92
C PHE A 261 15.59 17.14 -14.03
N GLY A 262 16.13 18.11 -13.28
CA GLY A 262 15.35 19.09 -12.50
C GLY A 262 14.93 18.63 -11.10
N GLN A 263 15.44 17.50 -10.60
CA GLN A 263 15.23 17.09 -9.22
C GLN A 263 16.12 17.90 -8.26
N LYS A 264 15.67 18.03 -7.01
CA LYS A 264 16.46 18.69 -5.96
C LYS A 264 17.44 17.70 -5.32
N PRO A 265 18.61 18.14 -4.83
CA PRO A 265 19.56 17.25 -4.17
C PRO A 265 18.96 16.57 -2.91
N ASP A 266 18.00 17.24 -2.25
CA ASP A 266 17.32 16.73 -1.07
C ASP A 266 16.03 15.92 -1.38
N SER A 267 15.76 15.62 -2.67
CA SER A 267 14.57 14.86 -3.09
C SER A 267 14.46 13.48 -2.40
N ILE A 268 15.58 12.81 -2.11
CA ILE A 268 15.59 11.49 -1.44
C ILE A 268 15.00 11.59 -0.03
N ILE A 269 15.33 12.66 0.71
CA ILE A 269 14.84 12.88 2.07
C ILE A 269 13.39 13.33 2.02
N LYS A 270 13.08 14.31 1.15
CA LYS A 270 11.74 14.86 0.96
C LYS A 270 10.72 13.82 0.53
N ALA A 271 11.15 12.78 -0.20
CA ALA A 271 10.30 11.66 -0.56
C ALA A 271 9.54 11.08 0.63
N TRP A 272 10.19 11.01 1.80
CA TRP A 272 9.62 10.43 3.01
C TRP A 272 9.03 11.48 3.94
N THR A 273 9.66 12.65 4.03
CA THR A 273 9.30 13.68 5.03
C THR A 273 8.23 14.67 4.55
N GLU A 274 8.15 14.99 3.26
CA GLU A 274 7.09 15.83 2.67
C GLU A 274 5.80 15.03 2.40
N THR A 275 5.43 14.19 3.36
CA THR A 275 4.21 13.38 3.36
C THR A 275 3.42 13.65 4.64
N ALA A 276 2.17 13.20 4.68
CA ALA A 276 1.32 13.17 5.87
C ALA A 276 0.86 11.72 6.11
N ASP A 277 0.49 11.39 7.35
CA ASP A 277 -0.10 10.11 7.77
C ASP A 277 0.85 8.91 7.95
N TRP A 278 2.14 9.03 7.62
CA TRP A 278 3.12 7.93 7.67
C TRP A 278 4.22 8.13 8.71
N THR A 279 5.05 7.10 8.95
CA THR A 279 6.02 7.10 10.06
C THR A 279 7.05 8.23 10.00
N PHE A 280 7.58 8.57 8.81
CA PHE A 280 8.52 9.68 8.65
C PHE A 280 7.86 11.01 8.25
N SER A 281 6.53 11.05 8.15
CA SER A 281 5.81 12.26 7.73
C SER A 281 6.06 13.43 8.68
N GLN A 282 6.37 14.59 8.10
CA GLN A 282 6.58 15.85 8.84
C GLN A 282 5.54 16.91 8.51
N LYS A 283 4.61 16.63 7.60
CA LYS A 283 3.55 17.55 7.20
C LYS A 283 2.23 17.20 7.87
N ILE A 284 1.45 18.24 8.16
CA ILE A 284 0.11 18.12 8.70
C ILE A 284 -0.86 18.32 7.53
N ALA A 285 -1.61 17.28 7.19
CA ALA A 285 -2.63 17.35 6.15
C ALA A 285 -3.85 18.17 6.62
N PRO A 286 -4.59 18.82 5.70
CA PRO A 286 -5.91 19.35 6.01
C PRO A 286 -6.85 18.21 6.43
N GLN A 287 -7.82 18.51 7.30
CA GLN A 287 -8.77 17.51 7.78
C GLN A 287 -9.63 16.96 6.64
N ASN A 288 -9.83 15.64 6.64
CA ASN A 288 -10.68 14.98 5.66
C ASN A 288 -12.13 15.46 5.74
N ILE A 289 -12.74 15.65 4.57
CA ILE A 289 -14.17 15.95 4.47
C ILE A 289 -14.94 14.62 4.58
N TYR A 290 -15.87 14.53 5.53
CA TYR A 290 -16.74 13.36 5.67
C TYR A 290 -17.99 13.50 4.81
N TYR A 291 -18.11 12.62 3.83
CA TYR A 291 -19.34 12.40 3.06
C TYR A 291 -20.17 11.35 3.77
N ASP A 292 -21.13 11.82 4.58
CA ASP A 292 -22.07 10.94 5.25
C ASP A 292 -23.09 10.34 4.24
N GLN A 293 -23.71 9.23 4.60
CA GLN A 293 -24.72 8.52 3.81
C GLN A 293 -26.04 9.31 3.66
N HIS A 294 -26.16 10.43 4.37
CA HIS A 294 -27.29 11.34 4.24
C HIS A 294 -27.01 12.34 3.11
N TYR A 295 -27.77 12.25 2.02
CA TYR A 295 -27.50 13.00 0.79
C TYR A 295 -27.33 14.52 1.00
N LEU A 296 -28.10 15.14 1.90
CA LEU A 296 -27.97 16.58 2.19
C LEU A 296 -26.66 16.91 2.91
N CYS A 297 -26.14 16.00 3.72
CA CYS A 297 -24.81 16.14 4.33
C CYS A 297 -23.74 16.00 3.23
N THR A 298 -23.91 15.04 2.31
CA THR A 298 -23.02 14.86 1.15
C THR A 298 -23.00 16.10 0.26
N VAL A 299 -24.16 16.74 0.04
CA VAL A 299 -24.31 17.97 -0.74
C VAL A 299 -23.65 19.15 -0.03
N ALA A 300 -23.91 19.32 1.27
CA ALA A 300 -23.30 20.39 2.07
C ALA A 300 -21.77 20.28 2.14
N ALA A 301 -21.25 19.04 2.16
CA ALA A 301 -19.81 18.76 2.16
C ALA A 301 -19.17 18.79 0.77
N GLY A 302 -19.93 18.50 -0.30
CA GLY A 302 -19.41 18.24 -1.64
C GLY A 302 -19.59 19.35 -2.66
N GLY A 303 -20.57 20.23 -2.48
CA GLY A 303 -20.83 21.33 -3.42
C GLY A 303 -19.83 22.48 -3.31
N HIS A 304 -19.85 23.37 -4.29
CA HIS A 304 -19.04 24.58 -4.23
C HIS A 304 -19.48 25.47 -3.07
N LYS A 305 -18.53 25.95 -2.25
CA LYS A 305 -18.82 26.73 -1.04
C LYS A 305 -19.70 27.95 -1.30
N GLU A 306 -19.58 28.58 -2.46
CA GLU A 306 -20.40 29.73 -2.89
C GLU A 306 -21.87 29.37 -3.13
N VAL A 307 -22.14 28.12 -3.54
CA VAL A 307 -23.47 27.59 -3.86
C VAL A 307 -24.12 26.99 -2.62
N VAL A 308 -23.50 25.98 -2.03
CA VAL A 308 -24.09 25.19 -0.93
C VAL A 308 -23.96 25.84 0.44
N LYS A 309 -23.13 26.89 0.55
CA LYS A 309 -23.00 27.79 1.72
C LYS A 309 -23.02 27.05 3.07
N PRO A 310 -22.01 26.21 3.35
CA PRO A 310 -21.90 25.57 4.65
C PRO A 310 -21.73 26.64 5.74
N ILE A 311 -22.45 26.47 6.85
CA ILE A 311 -22.56 27.48 7.92
C ILE A 311 -21.65 27.11 9.09
N ARG A 312 -21.67 25.83 9.50
CA ARG A 312 -20.91 25.34 10.66
C ARG A 312 -20.64 23.84 10.58
N GLU A 313 -19.70 23.36 11.39
CA GLU A 313 -19.53 21.92 11.65
C GLU A 313 -20.59 21.45 12.66
N GLY A 314 -21.19 20.29 12.44
CA GLY A 314 -22.06 19.62 13.41
C GLY A 314 -21.56 18.20 13.69
N LYS A 315 -22.22 17.49 14.62
CA LYS A 315 -21.91 16.07 14.90
C LYS A 315 -23.11 15.19 14.55
N ARG A 316 -22.86 14.11 13.82
CA ARG A 316 -23.86 13.09 13.45
C ARG A 316 -23.21 11.71 13.57
N HIS A 317 -23.89 10.74 14.18
CA HIS A 317 -23.39 9.37 14.37
C HIS A 317 -21.91 9.29 14.85
N GLY A 318 -21.52 10.17 15.79
CA GLY A 318 -20.17 10.18 16.37
C GLY A 318 -19.08 10.92 15.57
N HIS A 319 -19.35 11.37 14.34
CA HIS A 319 -18.37 12.05 13.48
C HIS A 319 -18.80 13.49 13.12
N LYS A 320 -17.82 14.30 12.69
CA LYS A 320 -18.05 15.69 12.27
C LYS A 320 -18.63 15.74 10.86
N VAL A 321 -19.60 16.62 10.64
CA VAL A 321 -20.26 16.82 9.34
C VAL A 321 -20.36 18.32 9.04
N LEU A 322 -20.19 18.72 7.78
CA LEU A 322 -20.45 20.10 7.33
C LEU A 322 -21.95 20.33 7.20
N VAL A 323 -22.46 21.36 7.87
CA VAL A 323 -23.88 21.65 7.96
C VAL A 323 -24.19 22.96 7.24
N ASN A 324 -25.18 22.92 6.35
CA ASN A 324 -25.76 24.11 5.74
C ASN A 324 -27.22 24.30 6.19
N ARG A 325 -27.83 25.45 5.90
CA ARG A 325 -29.19 25.76 6.33
C ARG A 325 -30.23 24.78 5.79
N GLN A 326 -30.07 24.36 4.54
CA GLN A 326 -30.97 23.41 3.87
C GLN A 326 -31.05 22.08 4.63
N LEU A 327 -29.91 21.56 5.09
CA LEU A 327 -29.84 20.36 5.93
C LEU A 327 -30.56 20.56 7.28
N CYS A 328 -30.34 21.69 7.96
CA CYS A 328 -31.02 21.99 9.23
C CYS A 328 -32.55 22.04 9.08
N ILE A 329 -33.05 22.68 8.01
CA ILE A 329 -34.49 22.78 7.72
C ILE A 329 -35.09 21.40 7.49
N ALA A 330 -34.45 20.59 6.64
CA ALA A 330 -34.93 19.25 6.34
C ALA A 330 -34.99 18.37 7.59
N ASN A 331 -33.97 18.44 8.46
CA ASN A 331 -33.92 17.67 9.71
C ASN A 331 -34.96 18.16 10.73
N ALA A 332 -35.17 19.48 10.84
CA ALA A 332 -36.20 20.04 11.71
C ALA A 332 -37.61 19.64 11.24
N PHE A 333 -37.84 19.63 9.93
CA PHE A 333 -39.10 19.16 9.36
C PHE A 333 -39.34 17.67 9.62
N GLU A 334 -38.31 16.83 9.41
CA GLU A 334 -38.38 15.40 9.71
C GLU A 334 -38.77 15.15 11.18
N GLN A 335 -38.17 15.89 12.11
CA GLN A 335 -38.49 15.80 13.54
C GLN A 335 -39.96 16.16 13.85
N ILE A 336 -40.51 17.22 13.25
CA ILE A 336 -41.94 17.56 13.41
C ILE A 336 -42.84 16.47 12.84
N LEU A 337 -42.44 15.88 11.71
CA LEU A 337 -43.19 14.84 11.05
C LEU A 337 -43.20 13.55 11.87
N GLU A 338 -42.09 13.23 12.54
CA GLU A 338 -41.98 12.16 13.52
C GLU A 338 -42.88 12.41 14.75
N GLU A 339 -42.84 13.62 15.32
CA GLU A 339 -43.62 14.01 16.51
C GLU A 339 -45.14 13.99 16.24
N ARG A 340 -45.60 14.48 15.09
CA ARG A 340 -47.04 14.68 14.82
C ARG A 340 -47.68 13.62 13.92
N ALA A 341 -46.91 12.94 13.09
CA ALA A 341 -47.43 11.99 12.11
C ALA A 341 -46.50 10.76 11.94
N PRO A 342 -46.30 9.95 12.99
CA PRO A 342 -45.28 8.88 12.99
C PRO A 342 -45.49 7.81 11.90
N LYS A 343 -46.74 7.53 11.52
CA LYS A 343 -47.05 6.61 10.40
C LYS A 343 -46.62 7.17 9.05
N LEU A 344 -46.80 8.48 8.82
CA LEU A 344 -46.36 9.17 7.61
C LEU A 344 -44.83 9.30 7.59
N HIS A 345 -44.23 9.57 8.75
CA HIS A 345 -42.78 9.60 8.91
C HIS A 345 -42.15 8.27 8.50
N ALA A 346 -42.66 7.15 9.02
CA ALA A 346 -42.17 5.82 8.66
C ALA A 346 -42.28 5.52 7.16
N PHE A 347 -43.35 5.97 6.50
CA PHE A 347 -43.53 5.81 5.06
C PHE A 347 -42.52 6.64 4.24
N ILE A 348 -42.39 7.93 4.56
CA ILE A 348 -41.43 8.82 3.89
C ILE A 348 -40.00 8.33 4.12
N ARG A 349 -39.68 7.88 5.33
CA ARG A 349 -38.39 7.29 5.67
C ARG A 349 -38.12 6.03 4.84
N GLY A 350 -39.11 5.17 4.65
CA GLY A 350 -38.99 3.99 3.78
C GLY A 350 -38.72 4.34 2.31
N ILE A 351 -39.35 5.40 1.78
CA ILE A 351 -39.05 5.91 0.42
C ILE A 351 -37.63 6.48 0.36
N TYR A 352 -37.24 7.26 1.37
CA TYR A 352 -35.92 7.86 1.48
C TYR A 352 -34.82 6.80 1.53
N ASP A 353 -34.96 5.79 2.39
CA ASP A 353 -33.97 4.71 2.53
C ASP A 353 -33.85 3.90 1.23
N LYS A 354 -34.96 3.76 0.47
CA LYS A 354 -34.97 3.05 -0.82
C LYS A 354 -34.36 3.83 -1.98
N TYR A 355 -34.57 5.15 -2.04
CA TYR A 355 -34.18 5.97 -3.21
C TYR A 355 -33.15 7.06 -2.91
N GLY A 356 -33.23 7.73 -1.76
CA GLY A 356 -32.29 8.78 -1.37
C GLY A 356 -30.89 8.25 -1.07
N TYR A 357 -30.81 7.10 -0.39
CA TYR A 357 -29.54 6.48 0.00
C TYR A 357 -28.66 6.03 -1.19
N PRO A 358 -29.20 5.36 -2.24
CA PRO A 358 -28.44 5.06 -3.45
C PRO A 358 -28.03 6.30 -4.26
N ILE A 359 -28.72 7.43 -4.09
CA ILE A 359 -28.39 8.69 -4.76
C ILE A 359 -27.21 9.37 -4.05
N ALA A 360 -27.20 9.41 -2.71
CA ALA A 360 -26.10 9.99 -1.91
C ALA A 360 -24.72 9.42 -2.29
N THR A 361 -24.64 8.09 -2.44
CA THR A 361 -23.41 7.39 -2.82
C THR A 361 -22.93 7.65 -4.25
N LYS A 362 -23.79 8.24 -5.10
CA LYS A 362 -23.46 8.61 -6.49
C LYS A 362 -23.01 10.08 -6.63
N ILE A 363 -23.14 10.89 -5.58
CA ILE A 363 -22.68 12.28 -5.58
C ILE A 363 -21.15 12.29 -5.43
N LYS A 364 -20.45 12.21 -6.56
CA LYS A 364 -18.98 12.15 -6.61
C LYS A 364 -18.32 13.40 -7.20
N SER A 365 -19.12 14.39 -7.64
CA SER A 365 -18.60 15.64 -8.19
C SER A 365 -19.29 16.84 -7.55
N PRO A 366 -18.57 17.97 -7.41
CA PRO A 366 -19.13 19.19 -6.84
C PRO A 366 -20.30 19.75 -7.68
N TYR A 367 -20.27 19.55 -9.00
CA TYR A 367 -21.37 19.94 -9.88
C TYR A 367 -22.67 19.15 -9.63
N ILE A 368 -22.56 17.85 -9.35
CA ILE A 368 -23.73 17.03 -9.01
C ILE A 368 -24.30 17.47 -7.65
N ALA A 369 -23.43 17.76 -6.69
CA ALA A 369 -23.85 18.30 -5.39
C ALA A 369 -24.59 19.63 -5.54
N ASP A 370 -24.07 20.55 -6.35
CA ASP A 370 -24.73 21.84 -6.62
C ASP A 370 -26.08 21.68 -7.33
N MET A 371 -26.16 20.79 -8.32
CA MET A 371 -27.42 20.48 -9.01
C MET A 371 -28.49 19.97 -8.03
N ILE A 372 -28.11 19.04 -7.15
CA ILE A 372 -29.02 18.49 -6.13
C ILE A 372 -29.43 19.59 -5.14
N TYR A 373 -28.50 20.46 -4.74
CA TYR A 373 -28.80 21.60 -3.88
C TYR A 373 -29.89 22.49 -4.48
N PHE A 374 -29.81 22.82 -5.78
CA PHE A 374 -30.84 23.60 -6.47
C PHE A 374 -32.16 22.82 -6.61
N LEU A 375 -32.11 21.53 -6.93
CA LEU A 375 -33.30 20.68 -7.03
C LEU A 375 -34.06 20.59 -5.70
N MET A 376 -33.33 20.66 -4.58
CA MET A 376 -33.91 20.65 -3.24
C MET A 376 -34.49 21.98 -2.78
N LYS A 377 -34.24 23.10 -3.46
CA LYS A 377 -34.73 24.42 -3.02
C LYS A 377 -36.26 24.54 -2.95
N PRO A 378 -37.03 24.04 -3.93
CA PRO A 378 -38.50 24.01 -3.81
C PRO A 378 -38.98 23.23 -2.59
N LEU A 379 -38.34 22.09 -2.28
CA LEU A 379 -38.65 21.29 -1.09
C LEU A 379 -38.27 22.00 0.20
N GLU A 380 -37.12 22.67 0.25
CA GLU A 380 -36.70 23.50 1.39
C GLU A 380 -37.76 24.55 1.73
N TRP A 381 -38.35 25.21 0.74
CA TRP A 381 -39.43 26.18 0.96
C TRP A 381 -40.70 25.53 1.49
N ILE A 382 -41.09 24.37 0.98
CA ILE A 382 -42.24 23.61 1.51
C ILE A 382 -42.00 23.22 2.97
N PHE A 383 -40.81 22.70 3.29
CA PHE A 383 -40.44 22.34 4.66
C PHE A 383 -40.48 23.55 5.59
N LEU A 384 -39.93 24.70 5.16
CA LEU A 384 -40.01 25.94 5.90
C LEU A 384 -41.45 26.39 6.13
N ILE A 385 -42.30 26.38 5.10
CA ILE A 385 -43.73 26.75 5.23
C ILE A 385 -44.40 25.88 6.28
N VAL A 386 -44.19 24.56 6.24
CA VAL A 386 -44.76 23.65 7.24
C VAL A 386 -44.24 23.96 8.63
N LEU A 387 -42.92 24.13 8.80
CA LEU A 387 -42.32 24.49 10.10
C LEU A 387 -42.95 25.77 10.67
N TYR A 388 -43.13 26.80 9.86
CA TYR A 388 -43.69 28.10 10.27
C TYR A 388 -45.20 28.07 10.54
N LEU A 389 -45.95 27.14 9.95
CA LEU A 389 -47.39 26.96 10.22
C LEU A 389 -47.65 26.12 11.48
N VAL A 390 -46.70 25.25 11.84
CA VAL A 390 -46.93 24.15 12.78
C VAL A 390 -46.17 24.37 14.09
N ASP A 391 -44.98 24.97 14.06
CA ASP A 391 -44.13 25.22 15.24
C ASP A 391 -44.30 26.65 15.78
N THR A 392 -44.22 26.79 17.11
CA THR A 392 -44.24 28.09 17.79
C THR A 392 -42.90 28.82 17.70
N LYS A 393 -41.78 28.10 17.57
CA LYS A 393 -40.42 28.67 17.48
C LYS A 393 -39.59 27.98 16.38
N PRO A 394 -39.98 28.11 15.10
CA PRO A 394 -39.38 27.35 14.00
C PRO A 394 -37.88 27.60 13.85
N GLU A 395 -37.41 28.85 13.93
CA GLU A 395 -36.00 29.18 13.76
C GLU A 395 -35.11 28.63 14.89
N ASN A 396 -35.61 28.57 16.13
CA ASN A 396 -34.88 27.95 17.23
C ASN A 396 -34.69 26.45 17.00
N ARG A 397 -35.74 25.77 16.52
CA ARG A 397 -35.67 24.34 16.20
C ARG A 397 -34.68 24.06 15.07
N ILE A 398 -34.65 24.90 14.03
CA ILE A 398 -33.68 24.80 12.92
C ILE A 398 -32.25 25.01 13.44
N ALA A 399 -32.03 26.03 14.28
CA ALA A 399 -30.70 26.38 14.77
C ALA A 399 -30.05 25.28 15.64
N ILE A 400 -30.84 24.54 16.41
CA ILE A 400 -30.38 23.48 17.33
C ILE A 400 -29.98 22.19 16.60
N GLN A 401 -30.41 22.00 15.34
CA GLN A 401 -30.08 20.78 14.59
C GLN A 401 -28.57 20.61 14.43
N TYR A 402 -28.05 19.40 14.66
CA TYR A 402 -26.62 19.07 14.57
C TYR A 402 -25.72 19.90 15.50
N PRO A 403 -25.86 19.81 16.84
CA PRO A 403 -25.01 20.54 17.79
C PRO A 403 -23.54 20.11 17.70
N HIS A 404 -22.64 20.97 18.22
CA HIS A 404 -21.19 20.72 18.25
C HIS A 404 -20.78 19.64 19.27
N THR A 405 -21.65 19.37 20.24
CA THR A 405 -21.46 18.41 21.34
C THR A 405 -22.64 17.45 21.39
N ASP A 406 -22.42 16.22 21.87
CA ASP A 406 -23.50 15.24 22.03
C ASP A 406 -24.56 15.80 22.98
N ILE A 407 -25.84 15.69 22.59
CA ILE A 407 -26.95 16.05 23.47
C ILE A 407 -26.93 15.04 24.63
N PRO A 408 -26.87 15.49 25.90
CA PRO A 408 -26.91 14.58 27.04
C PRO A 408 -28.16 13.69 26.94
N LYS A 409 -27.97 12.38 27.01
CA LYS A 409 -29.08 11.44 27.10
C LYS A 409 -29.71 11.61 28.48
N PHE A 410 -30.89 12.22 28.54
CA PHE A 410 -31.72 12.30 29.74
C PHE A 410 -32.60 11.06 29.86
#